data_AF-A0A328WJD4-F1
#
_entry.id   AF-A0A328WJD4-F1
#
_cell.length_a   1.000
_cell.length_b   1.000
_cell.length_c   1.000
_cell.angle_alpha   90.00
_cell.angle_beta   90.00
_cell.angle_gamma   90.00
#
_symmetry.space_group_name_H-M   'P 1'
#
loop_
_entity.id
_entity.type
_entity.pdbx_description
1 polymer ?
#
loop_
_entity_poly.entity_id
_entity_poly.type
_entity_poly.pdbx_seq_one_letter_code
_entity_poly.pdbx_strand_id
1 'polypeptide(L)'
;MNKQILNYRKTNHSLYSQWDRSIHDEILYKVLPYVECTTCKKDVIIVSHSFLKRKGIILRKRESLIIITSNKTLTTCYWCDHPDYLYSKEPFSHFQNLK
;
A
#
# COMPACT_ATOMS: atom_id res chain seq x y z
N MET A 1 -17.56 -5.57 6.77
CA MET A 1 -16.33 -5.17 6.04
C MET A 1 -16.03 -6.21 4.98
N ASN A 2 -15.80 -5.78 3.75
CA ASN A 2 -15.43 -6.70 2.67
C ASN A 2 -14.00 -7.23 2.91
N LYS A 3 -13.83 -8.55 2.87
CA LYS A 3 -12.52 -9.22 3.06
C LYS A 3 -11.66 -9.20 1.79
N GLN A 4 -12.15 -8.57 0.73
CA GLN A 4 -11.51 -8.52 -0.58
C GLN A 4 -11.62 -7.12 -1.18
N ILE A 5 -10.57 -6.68 -1.88
CA ILE A 5 -10.56 -5.51 -2.77
C ILE A 5 -9.97 -5.97 -4.08
N LEU A 6 -10.70 -5.84 -5.18
CA LEU A 6 -10.28 -6.37 -6.48
C LEU A 6 -9.87 -7.86 -6.34
N ASN A 7 -8.64 -8.19 -6.75
CA ASN A 7 -8.07 -9.52 -6.65
C ASN A 7 -7.26 -9.74 -5.36
N TYR A 8 -7.29 -8.79 -4.42
CA TYR A 8 -6.53 -8.84 -3.17
C TYR A 8 -7.38 -9.28 -1.98
N ARG A 9 -6.89 -10.27 -1.24
CA ARG A 9 -7.49 -10.69 0.05
C ARG A 9 -6.92 -9.85 1.19
N LYS A 10 -7.75 -9.35 2.09
CA LYS A 10 -7.29 -8.64 3.29
C LYS A 10 -7.03 -9.62 4.44
N THR A 11 -5.90 -9.48 5.10
CA THR A 11 -5.65 -10.20 6.35
C THR A 11 -6.48 -9.64 7.51
N ASN A 12 -6.68 -10.42 8.57
CA ASN A 12 -7.26 -9.91 9.81
C ASN A 12 -6.45 -8.74 10.37
N HIS A 13 -5.13 -8.77 10.21
CA HIS A 13 -4.26 -7.65 10.61
C HIS A 13 -4.61 -6.37 9.82
N SER A 14 -4.80 -6.48 8.51
CA SER A 14 -5.27 -5.36 7.67
C SER A 14 -6.68 -4.88 8.01
N LEU A 15 -7.56 -5.76 8.51
CA LEU A 15 -8.96 -5.43 8.79
C LEU A 15 -9.16 -4.84 10.20
N TYR A 16 -8.41 -5.32 11.19
CA TYR A 16 -8.72 -5.11 12.60
C TYR A 16 -7.54 -4.64 13.45
N SER A 17 -6.30 -4.78 12.97
CA SER A 17 -5.09 -4.46 13.74
C SER A 17 -4.29 -3.30 13.14
N GLN A 18 -4.91 -2.54 12.23
CA GLN A 18 -4.39 -1.25 11.78
C GLN A 18 -4.74 -0.19 12.82
N TRP A 19 -4.11 -0.27 13.99
CA TRP A 19 -4.20 0.76 15.01
C TRP A 19 -3.77 2.08 14.34
N ASP A 20 -4.75 2.98 14.16
CA ASP A 20 -4.60 4.36 13.71
C ASP A 20 -4.33 4.66 12.21
N ARG A 21 -4.71 3.76 11.29
CA ARG A 21 -4.49 3.98 9.83
C ARG A 21 -5.81 3.91 9.06
N SER A 22 -6.54 5.02 8.98
CA SER A 22 -7.81 5.16 8.23
C SER A 22 -7.59 5.16 6.71
N ILE A 23 -7.18 4.02 6.15
CA ILE A 23 -7.10 3.87 4.68
C ILE A 23 -8.41 3.32 4.16
N HIS A 24 -9.15 4.18 3.46
CA HIS A 24 -10.40 3.79 2.83
C HIS A 24 -10.18 2.89 1.62
N ASP A 25 -11.05 1.90 1.43
CA ASP A 25 -11.01 0.96 0.30
C ASP A 25 -11.00 1.68 -1.06
N GLU A 26 -11.67 2.83 -1.16
CA GLU A 26 -11.68 3.68 -2.36
C GLU A 26 -10.28 4.11 -2.81
N ILE A 27 -9.38 4.38 -1.87
CA ILE A 27 -7.98 4.71 -2.15
C ILE A 27 -7.28 3.49 -2.74
N LEU A 28 -7.50 2.31 -2.13
CA LEU A 28 -6.92 1.06 -2.59
C LEU A 28 -7.44 0.66 -3.98
N TYR A 29 -8.72 0.89 -4.30
CA TYR A 29 -9.27 0.68 -5.64
C TYR A 29 -8.59 1.54 -6.71
N LYS A 30 -8.13 2.74 -6.36
CA LYS A 30 -7.43 3.64 -7.28
C LYS A 30 -5.93 3.32 -7.43
N VAL A 31 -5.34 2.64 -6.47
CA VAL A 31 -3.89 2.36 -6.43
C VAL A 31 -3.55 0.96 -6.88
N LEU A 32 -4.24 -0.06 -6.36
CA LEU A 32 -3.93 -1.48 -6.60
C LEU A 32 -3.94 -1.90 -8.09
N PRO A 33 -4.73 -1.28 -9.00
CA PRO A 33 -4.63 -1.60 -10.43
C PRO A 33 -3.26 -1.29 -11.07
N TYR A 34 -2.43 -0.46 -10.42
CA TYR A 34 -1.10 -0.07 -10.91
C TYR A 34 0.02 -0.85 -10.22
N VAL A 35 -0.33 -1.78 -9.33
CA VAL A 35 0.64 -2.61 -8.60
C VAL A 35 0.97 -3.83 -9.42
N GLU A 36 2.26 -4.07 -9.61
CA GLU A 36 2.75 -5.30 -10.24
C GLU A 36 2.97 -6.33 -9.14
N CYS A 37 2.14 -7.38 -9.13
CA CYS A 37 2.35 -8.50 -8.23
C CYS A 37 3.50 -9.37 -8.75
N THR A 38 4.54 -9.51 -7.94
CA THR A 38 5.65 -10.41 -8.25
C THR A 38 5.46 -11.77 -7.59
N THR A 39 6.33 -12.72 -7.91
CA THR A 39 6.43 -14.00 -7.19
C THR A 39 7.24 -13.89 -5.89
N CYS A 40 7.65 -12.68 -5.50
CA CYS A 40 8.41 -12.47 -4.28
C CYS A 40 7.54 -12.75 -3.05
N LYS A 41 8.20 -13.16 -1.97
CA LYS A 41 7.54 -13.45 -0.69
C LYS A 41 6.81 -12.23 -0.13
N LYS A 42 7.31 -11.03 -0.44
CA LYS A 42 6.82 -9.73 0.04
C LYS A 42 7.07 -8.67 -1.02
N ASP A 43 6.00 -7.96 -1.39
CA ASP A 43 6.04 -6.75 -2.19
C ASP A 43 5.80 -5.55 -1.27
N VAL A 44 6.69 -4.57 -1.34
CA VAL A 44 6.57 -3.28 -0.66
C VAL A 44 6.32 -2.22 -1.73
N ILE A 45 5.11 -1.68 -1.74
CA ILE A 45 4.68 -0.66 -2.68
C ILE A 45 4.69 0.69 -1.98
N ILE A 46 5.41 1.64 -2.53
CA ILE A 46 5.47 3.02 -2.08
C ILE A 46 4.71 3.86 -3.09
N VAL A 47 3.61 4.44 -2.65
CA VAL A 47 2.74 5.29 -3.46
C VAL A 47 3.01 6.73 -3.07
N SER A 48 3.72 7.44 -3.94
CA SER A 48 4.09 8.83 -3.67
C SER A 48 2.87 9.75 -3.59
N HIS A 49 3.05 10.87 -2.90
CA HIS A 49 2.06 11.95 -2.87
C HIS A 49 1.67 12.44 -4.27
N SER A 50 2.63 12.54 -5.21
CA SER A 50 2.35 12.95 -6.59
C SER A 50 1.42 11.98 -7.31
N PHE A 51 1.64 10.67 -7.12
CA PHE A 51 0.79 9.65 -7.70
C PHE A 51 -0.64 9.76 -7.18
N LEU A 52 -0.78 9.86 -5.85
CA LEU A 52 -2.08 9.99 -5.17
C LEU A 52 -2.85 11.21 -5.67
N LYS A 53 -2.18 12.36 -5.81
CA LYS A 53 -2.77 13.59 -6.35
C LYS A 53 -3.28 13.39 -7.78
N ARG A 54 -2.53 12.71 -8.65
CA ARG A 54 -2.98 12.39 -10.03
C ARG A 54 -4.16 11.41 -10.07
N LYS A 55 -4.38 10.62 -9.02
CA LYS A 55 -5.57 9.76 -8.86
C LYS A 55 -6.73 10.46 -8.13
N GLY A 56 -6.63 11.78 -7.92
CA GLY A 56 -7.65 12.58 -7.25
C GLY A 56 -7.79 12.28 -5.76
N ILE A 57 -6.72 11.77 -5.12
CA ILE A 57 -6.66 11.59 -3.67
C ILE A 57 -5.89 12.77 -3.11
N ILE A 58 -6.60 13.67 -2.42
CA ILE A 58 -6.04 14.90 -1.86
C ILE A 58 -5.80 14.67 -0.36
N LEU A 59 -4.53 14.61 0.02
CA LEU A 59 -4.12 14.53 1.42
C LEU A 59 -3.73 15.92 1.92
N ARG A 60 -4.01 16.20 3.20
CA ARG A 60 -3.66 17.47 3.85
C ARG A 60 -2.14 17.62 4.02
N LYS A 61 -1.44 16.50 4.18
CA LYS A 61 0.02 16.43 4.33
C LYS A 61 0.65 15.79 3.09
N ARG A 62 1.97 15.98 2.92
CA ARG A 62 2.76 15.32 1.86
C ARG A 62 3.08 13.87 2.23
N GLU A 63 2.03 13.11 2.57
CA GLU A 63 2.14 11.70 2.93
C GLU A 63 2.21 10.83 1.65
N SER A 64 2.97 9.75 1.76
CA SER A 64 2.97 8.62 0.84
C SER A 64 2.18 7.46 1.46
N LEU A 65 1.54 6.66 0.62
CA LEU A 65 0.90 5.41 1.06
C LEU A 65 1.87 4.26 0.89
N ILE A 66 2.14 3.53 1.96
CA ILE A 66 2.90 2.29 1.92
C ILE A 66 1.91 1.14 1.93
N ILE A 67 2.08 0.19 1.01
CA ILE A 67 1.28 -1.02 0.92
C ILE A 67 2.23 -2.21 0.95
N ILE A 68 1.95 -3.19 1.81
CA ILE A 68 2.70 -4.44 1.85
C ILE A 68 1.76 -5.56 1.44
N THR A 69 2.16 -6.30 0.41
CA THR A 69 1.43 -7.47 -0.07
C THR A 69 2.29 -8.72 -0.14
N SER A 70 1.65 -9.88 -0.09
CA SER A 70 2.27 -11.18 -0.34
C SER A 70 1.29 -12.04 -1.11
N ASN A 71 1.64 -12.48 -2.33
CA ASN A 71 0.78 -13.35 -3.16
C ASN A 71 -0.68 -12.87 -3.25
N LYS A 72 -0.91 -11.61 -3.63
CA LYS A 72 -2.24 -10.96 -3.68
C LYS A 72 -2.97 -10.93 -2.33
N THR A 73 -2.26 -11.02 -1.22
CA THR A 73 -2.79 -10.78 0.12
C THR A 73 -2.31 -9.43 0.62
N LEU A 74 -3.24 -8.54 0.93
CA LEU A 74 -3.00 -7.26 1.57
C LEU A 74 -2.69 -7.49 3.06
N THR A 75 -1.40 -7.42 3.39
CA THR A 75 -0.92 -7.65 4.76
C THR A 75 -1.15 -6.41 5.60
N THR A 76 -0.65 -5.26 5.14
CA THR A 76 -0.83 -3.98 5.83
C THR A 76 -0.70 -2.81 4.86
N CYS A 77 -1.29 -1.68 5.22
CA CYS A 77 -1.14 -0.43 4.49
C CYS A 77 -1.12 0.73 5.50
N TYR A 78 -0.38 1.81 5.20
CA TYR A 78 -0.25 2.96 6.09
C TYR A 78 0.25 4.23 5.41
N TRP A 79 -0.11 5.38 5.98
CA TRP A 79 0.43 6.68 5.60
C TRP A 79 1.82 6.91 6.18
N CYS A 80 2.71 7.51 5.41
CA CYS A 80 4.10 7.76 5.77
C CYS A 80 4.55 9.13 5.22
N ASP A 81 4.98 10.04 6.10
CA ASP A 81 5.47 11.38 5.73
C ASP A 81 6.84 11.37 5.02
N HIS A 82 7.67 10.34 5.24
CA HIS A 82 9.03 10.25 4.69
C HIS A 82 9.40 8.80 4.34
N PRO A 83 9.19 8.31 3.11
CA PRO A 83 9.53 6.92 2.77
C PRO A 83 11.04 6.66 2.70
N ASP A 84 11.89 7.68 2.79
CA ASP A 84 13.34 7.58 2.58
C ASP A 84 14.04 6.63 3.58
N TYR A 85 13.46 6.41 4.77
CA TYR A 85 13.98 5.42 5.74
C TYR A 85 13.54 3.97 5.45
N LEU A 86 12.59 3.74 4.54
CA LEU A 86 12.10 2.40 4.17
C LEU A 86 12.98 1.72 3.11
N TYR A 87 14.02 2.40 2.61
CA TYR A 87 14.94 1.85 1.62
C TYR A 87 16.03 0.94 2.21
N SER A 88 15.97 0.56 3.49
CA SER A 88 16.72 -0.61 3.95
C SER A 88 16.13 -1.85 3.26
N LYS A 89 16.68 -2.18 2.09
CA LYS A 89 16.20 -3.28 1.26
C LYS A 89 16.40 -4.57 2.03
N GLU A 90 15.35 -5.08 2.66
CA GLU A 90 15.35 -6.44 3.17
C GLU A 90 15.64 -7.38 1.99
N PRO A 91 16.59 -8.33 2.15
CA PRO A 91 16.80 -9.33 1.12
C PRO A 91 15.49 -10.07 0.85
N PHE A 92 15.23 -10.39 -0.42
CA PHE A 92 14.02 -11.08 -0.90
C PHE A 92 12.70 -10.29 -0.88
N SER A 93 12.74 -8.98 -0.61
CA SER A 93 11.58 -8.09 -0.80
C SER A 93 11.66 -7.37 -2.13
N HIS A 94 10.56 -7.35 -2.88
CA HIS A 94 10.43 -6.53 -4.08
C HIS A 94 9.88 -5.15 -3.70
N PHE A 95 10.48 -4.09 -4.24
CA PHE A 95 10.09 -2.71 -3.98
C PHE A 95 9.55 -2.07 -5.25
N GLN A 96 8.34 -1.53 -5.18
CA GLN A 96 7.72 -0.80 -6.29
C GLN A 96 7.42 0.64 -5.87
N ASN A 97 7.85 1.60 -6.69
CA ASN A 97 7.62 3.03 -6.46
C ASN A 97 6.63 3.58 -7.49
N LEU A 98 5.42 3.92 -7.05
CA LEU A 98 4.41 4.58 -7.87
C LEU A 98 4.56 6.09 -7.73
N LYS A 99 5.11 6.73 -8.77
CA LYS A 99 5.38 8.18 -8.86
C LYS A 99 4.31 8.90 -9.66
#